data_AF-A0ABD5TI30-F1
#
_entry.id   AF-A0ABD5TI30-F1
#
_cell.length_a   1.000
_cell.length_b   1.000
_cell.length_c   1.000
_cell.angle_alpha   90.00
_cell.angle_beta   90.00
_cell.angle_gamma   90.00
#
_symmetry.space_group_name_H-M   'P 1'
#
loop_
_entity.id
_entity.type
_entity.pdbx_description
1 polymer ?
#
loop_
_entity_poly.entity_id
_entity_poly.type
_entity_poly.pdbx_seq_one_letter_code
_entity_poly.pdbx_strand_id
1 'polypeptide(L)'
;MSDSISIVIPTLDGDPWTLDSVPAGVETAVVQEGNRSEARNEGARRTSGDVLVFCDDDVSFDESFLWKQVEATETGTILGLEDFDFGLLLTRFMIVHRVDFEELGGFDERLNHMEDTEFCLNALSRGKTLNELPRCAVHHEEHESPGQGRWATLRNSAYLAARYPQYGPWLLRELLL
;
A
#
# COMPACT_ATOMS: atom_id res chain seq x y z
N MET A 1 -18.66 -11.62 14.10
CA MET A 1 -18.86 -10.17 13.93
C MET A 1 -18.24 -9.84 12.59
N SER A 2 -18.89 -9.05 11.74
CA SER A 2 -18.22 -8.57 10.53
C SER A 2 -17.09 -7.66 11.01
N ASP A 3 -15.87 -7.90 10.57
CA ASP A 3 -14.75 -7.03 10.90
C ASP A 3 -15.05 -5.61 10.42
N SER A 4 -14.74 -4.62 11.24
CA SER A 4 -14.90 -3.22 10.87
C SER A 4 -13.75 -2.81 9.93
N ILE A 5 -14.01 -1.93 8.96
CA ILE A 5 -12.98 -1.49 8.02
C ILE A 5 -12.74 0.01 8.13
N SER A 6 -11.50 0.41 7.86
CA SER A 6 -11.12 1.81 7.67
C SER A 6 -10.37 1.99 6.36
N ILE A 7 -10.74 3.03 5.62
CA ILE A 7 -10.06 3.39 4.37
C ILE A 7 -9.10 4.55 4.65
N VAL A 8 -7.87 4.45 4.14
CA VAL A 8 -6.82 5.46 4.27
C VAL A 8 -6.40 5.92 2.89
N ILE A 9 -6.53 7.22 2.64
CA ILE A 9 -6.25 7.87 1.35
C ILE A 9 -5.25 9.01 1.59
N PRO A 10 -3.95 8.82 1.30
CA PRO A 10 -3.01 9.93 1.25
C PRO A 10 -3.28 10.76 0.00
N THR A 11 -3.21 12.10 0.10
CA THR A 11 -3.43 12.99 -1.04
C THR A 11 -2.64 14.28 -0.88
N LEU A 12 -2.27 14.94 -1.98
CA LEU A 12 -1.68 16.28 -1.95
C LEU A 12 -2.72 17.40 -2.06
N ASP A 13 -3.85 17.11 -2.70
CA ASP A 13 -4.84 18.12 -3.11
C ASP A 13 -6.07 18.14 -2.17
N GLY A 14 -6.23 17.13 -1.32
CA GLY A 14 -7.21 17.10 -0.24
C GLY A 14 -8.63 16.72 -0.63
N ASP A 15 -8.93 16.64 -1.93
CA ASP A 15 -10.20 16.21 -2.50
C ASP A 15 -9.99 15.01 -3.44
N PRO A 16 -9.67 13.83 -2.88
CA PRO A 16 -9.29 12.66 -3.67
C PRO A 16 -10.50 12.05 -4.38
N TRP A 17 -10.36 11.78 -5.69
CA TRP A 17 -11.42 11.16 -6.51
C TRP A 17 -11.87 9.81 -5.99
N THR A 18 -10.97 9.09 -5.32
CA THR A 18 -11.27 7.80 -4.70
C THR A 18 -12.40 7.85 -3.67
N LEU A 19 -12.74 9.01 -3.10
CA LEU A 19 -13.89 9.14 -2.21
C LEU A 19 -15.22 8.76 -2.87
N ASP A 20 -15.36 8.92 -4.19
CA ASP A 20 -16.57 8.51 -4.91
C ASP A 20 -16.78 6.98 -4.91
N SER A 21 -15.71 6.21 -4.65
CA SER A 21 -15.75 4.74 -4.54
C SER A 21 -15.93 4.26 -3.09
N VAL A 22 -15.83 5.15 -2.10
CA VAL A 22 -15.94 4.79 -0.68
C VAL A 22 -17.40 4.58 -0.30
N PRO A 23 -17.80 3.40 0.20
CA PRO A 23 -19.17 3.18 0.63
C PRO A 23 -19.60 4.10 1.77
N ALA A 24 -20.87 4.51 1.74
CA ALA A 24 -21.40 5.40 2.75
C ALA A 24 -21.29 4.80 4.17
N GLY A 25 -20.74 5.58 5.11
CA GLY A 25 -20.60 5.16 6.50
C GLY A 25 -19.33 4.37 6.82
N VAL A 26 -18.49 4.07 5.83
CA VAL A 26 -17.15 3.53 6.07
C VAL A 26 -16.24 4.61 6.65
N GLU A 27 -15.59 4.31 7.76
CA GLU A 27 -14.63 5.23 8.40
C GLU A 27 -13.46 5.47 7.44
N THR A 28 -13.20 6.74 7.12
CA THR A 28 -12.21 7.11 6.10
C THR A 28 -11.32 8.23 6.62
N ALA A 29 -10.00 8.05 6.47
CA ALA A 29 -9.00 9.07 6.74
C ALA A 29 -8.36 9.56 5.44
N VAL A 30 -8.62 10.82 5.09
CA VAL A 30 -7.90 11.54 4.05
C VAL A 30 -6.76 12.32 4.69
N VAL A 31 -5.51 12.07 4.28
CA VAL A 31 -4.32 12.62 4.93
C VAL A 31 -3.47 13.42 3.94
N GLN A 32 -3.27 14.71 4.25
CA GLN A 32 -2.53 15.67 3.41
C GLN A 32 -1.12 16.00 3.93
N GLU A 33 -0.77 15.47 5.10
CA GLU A 33 0.45 15.84 5.81
C GLU A 33 1.52 14.77 5.65
N GLY A 34 2.78 15.22 5.58
CA GLY A 34 3.93 14.33 5.50
C GLY A 34 4.16 13.76 4.11
N ASN A 35 5.07 12.79 4.05
CA ASN A 35 5.34 11.99 2.87
C ASN A 35 4.31 10.84 2.73
N ARG A 36 4.36 10.09 1.61
CA ARG A 36 3.37 9.02 1.35
C ARG A 36 3.27 7.98 2.47
N SER A 37 4.39 7.56 3.04
CA SER A 37 4.44 6.58 4.13
C SER A 37 3.93 7.17 5.44
N GLU A 38 4.34 8.39 5.77
CA GLU A 38 3.88 9.12 6.96
C GLU A 38 2.36 9.31 6.92
N ALA A 39 1.82 9.71 5.76
CA ALA A 39 0.40 9.93 5.55
C ALA A 39 -0.42 8.64 5.73
N ARG A 40 0.04 7.51 5.17
CA ARG A 40 -0.62 6.21 5.36
C ARG A 40 -0.57 5.75 6.81
N ASN A 41 0.59 5.83 7.47
CA ASN A 41 0.72 5.49 8.88
C ASN A 41 -0.18 6.36 9.76
N GLU A 42 -0.26 7.65 9.46
CA GLU A 42 -1.10 8.58 10.20
C GLU A 42 -2.59 8.29 9.99
N GLY A 43 -3.01 7.99 8.76
CA GLY A 43 -4.39 7.58 8.49
C GLY A 43 -4.76 6.29 9.21
N ALA A 44 -3.86 5.32 9.27
CA ALA A 44 -4.04 4.12 10.07
C ALA A 44 -4.19 4.45 11.57
N ARG A 45 -3.42 5.39 12.12
CA ARG A 45 -3.53 5.83 13.53
C ARG A 45 -4.82 6.61 13.83
N ARG A 46 -5.34 7.38 12.87
CA ARG A 46 -6.57 8.19 13.01
C ARG A 46 -7.85 7.37 12.96
N THR A 47 -7.76 6.11 12.56
CA THR A 47 -8.88 5.21 12.32
C THR A 47 -8.84 4.00 13.24
N SER A 48 -9.96 3.28 13.35
CA SER A 48 -10.17 2.24 14.36
C SER A 48 -10.60 0.88 13.82
N GLY A 49 -10.91 0.78 12.52
CA GLY A 49 -11.38 -0.45 11.88
C GLY A 49 -10.36 -1.59 11.94
N ASP A 50 -10.83 -2.80 12.18
CA ASP A 50 -10.02 -4.02 12.31
C ASP A 50 -9.23 -4.35 11.03
N VAL A 51 -9.75 -3.97 9.87
CA VAL A 51 -9.09 -4.09 8.57
C VAL A 51 -8.79 -2.70 8.00
N LEU A 52 -7.56 -2.52 7.55
CA LEU A 52 -7.10 -1.31 6.88
C LEU A 52 -7.10 -1.51 5.37
N VAL A 53 -7.68 -0.55 4.65
CA VAL A 53 -7.64 -0.47 3.19
C VAL A 53 -6.90 0.81 2.81
N PHE A 54 -5.73 0.67 2.20
CA PHE A 54 -4.97 1.78 1.65
C PHE A 54 -5.28 1.94 0.17
N CYS A 55 -5.59 3.15 -0.25
CA CYS A 55 -5.81 3.50 -1.65
C CYS A 55 -4.98 4.73 -2.02
N ASP A 56 -4.50 4.83 -3.26
CA ASP A 56 -4.08 6.13 -3.80
C ASP A 56 -5.32 7.04 -3.99
N ASP A 57 -5.13 8.32 -4.24
CA ASP A 57 -6.21 9.31 -4.37
C ASP A 57 -6.89 9.34 -5.75
N ASP A 58 -6.37 8.58 -6.71
CA ASP A 58 -6.71 8.58 -8.13
C ASP A 58 -7.23 7.22 -8.63
N VAL A 59 -7.74 6.37 -7.73
CA VAL A 59 -8.35 5.09 -8.07
C VAL A 59 -9.86 5.07 -7.92
N SER A 60 -10.53 4.24 -8.71
CA SER A 60 -11.94 3.94 -8.52
C SER A 60 -12.24 2.44 -8.58
N PHE A 61 -13.24 2.03 -7.80
CA PHE A 61 -13.67 0.63 -7.66
C PHE A 61 -15.12 0.55 -7.20
N ASP A 62 -15.76 -0.59 -7.48
CA ASP A 62 -17.13 -0.83 -7.05
C ASP A 62 -17.20 -1.24 -5.57
N GLU A 63 -18.28 -0.85 -4.88
CA GLU A 63 -18.53 -1.27 -3.49
C GLU A 63 -18.53 -2.81 -3.34
N SER A 64 -19.16 -3.53 -4.28
CA SER A 64 -19.18 -5.00 -4.25
C SER A 64 -17.79 -5.62 -4.42
N PHE A 65 -16.90 -4.94 -5.14
CA PHE A 65 -15.50 -5.35 -5.26
C PHE A 65 -14.78 -5.18 -3.93
N LEU A 66 -14.90 -4.01 -3.29
CA LEU A 66 -14.27 -3.73 -1.99
C LEU A 66 -14.64 -4.81 -0.97
N TRP A 67 -15.94 -5.05 -0.78
CA TRP A 67 -16.41 -6.02 0.23
C TRP A 67 -15.94 -7.44 -0.07
N LYS A 68 -15.92 -7.84 -1.35
CA LYS A 68 -15.38 -9.14 -1.76
C LYS A 68 -13.90 -9.30 -1.36
N GLN A 69 -13.08 -8.26 -1.52
CA GLN A 69 -11.66 -8.35 -1.16
C GLN A 69 -11.43 -8.29 0.35
N VAL A 70 -12.21 -7.49 1.07
CA VAL A 70 -12.20 -7.47 2.54
C VAL A 70 -12.54 -8.86 3.09
N GLU A 71 -13.63 -9.47 2.62
CA GLU A 71 -14.05 -10.81 3.04
C GLU A 71 -13.03 -11.90 2.71
N ALA A 72 -12.25 -11.72 1.65
CA ALA A 72 -11.20 -12.65 1.23
C ALA A 72 -9.86 -12.45 1.98
N THR A 73 -9.70 -11.37 2.74
CA THR A 73 -8.44 -11.05 3.42
C THR A 73 -8.46 -11.59 4.85
N GLU A 74 -7.48 -12.41 5.19
CA GLU A 74 -7.34 -13.05 6.51
C GLU A 74 -6.13 -12.50 7.26
N THR A 75 -6.14 -12.56 8.59
CA THR A 75 -4.95 -12.28 9.40
C THR A 75 -3.78 -13.15 8.96
N GLY A 76 -2.59 -12.56 8.83
CA GLY A 76 -1.40 -13.21 8.29
C GLY A 76 -1.23 -13.03 6.78
N THR A 77 -2.17 -12.36 6.11
CA THR A 77 -2.12 -12.07 4.67
C THR A 77 -2.18 -10.57 4.38
N ILE A 78 -1.52 -10.16 3.30
CA ILE A 78 -1.65 -8.83 2.71
C ILE A 78 -2.20 -9.04 1.31
N LEU A 79 -3.32 -8.39 1.00
CA LEU A 79 -3.91 -8.40 -0.33
C LEU A 79 -3.63 -7.07 -1.01
N GLY A 80 -3.28 -7.06 -2.30
CA GLY A 80 -3.06 -5.81 -3.02
C GLY A 80 -2.84 -6.01 -4.51
N LEU A 81 -2.73 -4.91 -5.26
CA LEU A 81 -2.45 -4.98 -6.70
C LEU A 81 -1.03 -5.44 -6.96
N GLU A 82 -0.83 -6.26 -7.98
CA GLU A 82 0.50 -6.67 -8.48
C GLU A 82 1.38 -5.44 -8.78
N ASP A 83 2.63 -5.49 -8.32
CA ASP A 83 3.68 -4.54 -8.70
C ASP A 83 4.25 -4.82 -10.12
N PHE A 84 4.86 -3.81 -10.72
CA PHE A 84 5.47 -3.82 -12.05
C PHE A 84 6.82 -4.51 -12.09
N ASP A 85 7.64 -4.32 -11.05
CA ASP A 85 9.07 -4.61 -11.11
C ASP A 85 9.43 -5.86 -10.29
N PHE A 86 8.66 -6.10 -9.23
CA PHE A 86 9.06 -7.01 -8.17
C PHE A 86 8.04 -8.12 -7.88
N GLY A 87 6.91 -8.21 -8.59
CA GLY A 87 5.89 -9.23 -8.28
C GLY A 87 5.49 -9.23 -6.78
N LEU A 88 5.56 -8.05 -6.17
CA LEU A 88 5.08 -7.75 -4.82
C LEU A 88 3.73 -7.02 -4.98
N LEU A 89 3.33 -6.26 -3.97
CA LEU A 89 2.06 -5.55 -3.95
C LEU A 89 2.27 -4.03 -3.92
N LEU A 90 1.39 -3.30 -4.58
CA LEU A 90 1.34 -1.84 -4.59
C LEU A 90 0.33 -1.32 -3.56
N THR A 91 0.65 -0.21 -2.92
CA THR A 91 -0.28 0.50 -2.02
C THR A 91 -1.36 1.30 -2.73
N ARG A 92 -1.41 1.27 -4.08
CA ARG A 92 -2.49 1.85 -4.88
C ARG A 92 -3.87 1.29 -4.48
N PHE A 93 -3.90 0.00 -4.16
CA PHE A 93 -5.01 -0.63 -3.46
C PHE A 93 -4.43 -1.81 -2.67
N MET A 94 -4.45 -1.73 -1.35
CA MET A 94 -3.88 -2.73 -0.45
C MET A 94 -4.78 -2.92 0.78
N ILE A 95 -5.03 -4.16 1.15
CA ILE A 95 -5.82 -4.56 2.32
C ILE A 95 -4.94 -5.37 3.26
N VAL A 96 -4.98 -5.03 4.54
CA VAL A 96 -4.26 -5.73 5.61
C VAL A 96 -5.05 -5.65 6.90
N HIS A 97 -5.05 -6.72 7.69
CA HIS A 97 -5.58 -6.68 9.05
C HIS A 97 -4.72 -5.73 9.91
N ARG A 98 -5.36 -4.88 10.69
CA ARG A 98 -4.68 -3.88 11.53
C ARG A 98 -3.64 -4.52 12.45
N VAL A 99 -3.97 -5.67 13.04
CA VAL A 99 -3.04 -6.42 13.90
C VAL A 99 -1.75 -6.78 13.17
N ASP A 100 -1.82 -7.16 11.89
CA ASP A 100 -0.64 -7.46 11.08
C ASP A 100 0.11 -6.19 10.70
N PHE A 101 -0.60 -5.12 10.34
CA PHE A 101 0.00 -3.82 10.04
C PHE A 101 0.80 -3.27 11.24
N GLU A 102 0.21 -3.33 12.43
CA GLU A 102 0.84 -2.92 13.69
C GLU A 102 2.01 -3.83 14.06
N GLU A 103 1.87 -5.15 13.89
CA GLU A 103 2.97 -6.10 14.09
C GLU A 103 4.16 -5.77 13.18
N LEU A 104 3.89 -5.43 11.91
CA LEU A 104 4.92 -5.07 10.93
C LEU A 104 5.58 -3.71 11.23
N GLY A 105 4.93 -2.85 12.02
CA GLY A 105 5.40 -1.52 12.40
C GLY A 105 5.00 -0.42 11.41
N GLY A 106 3.98 -0.68 10.57
CA GLY A 106 3.55 0.22 9.50
C GLY A 106 4.55 0.35 8.35
N PHE A 107 4.35 1.36 7.50
CA PHE A 107 5.25 1.70 6.40
C PHE A 107 6.52 2.39 6.92
N ASP A 108 7.68 2.11 6.31
CA ASP A 108 8.93 2.79 6.67
C ASP A 108 8.93 4.24 6.18
N GLU A 109 8.74 5.19 7.11
CA GLU A 109 8.65 6.63 6.86
C GLU A 109 9.94 7.24 6.25
N ARG A 110 11.06 6.50 6.23
CA ARG A 110 12.28 6.91 5.52
C ARG A 110 12.14 6.81 3.99
N LEU A 111 11.14 6.07 3.52
CA LEU A 111 10.84 5.84 2.12
C LEU A 111 9.61 6.65 1.70
N ASN A 112 9.79 7.56 0.75
CA ASN A 112 8.70 8.22 0.03
C ASN A 112 8.49 7.60 -1.37
N HIS A 113 9.13 6.46 -1.60
CA HIS A 113 9.13 5.67 -2.83
C HIS A 113 9.66 4.28 -2.47
N MET A 114 9.04 3.22 -3.00
CA MET A 114 9.33 1.81 -2.68
C MET A 114 8.99 1.44 -1.21
N GLU A 115 8.11 2.21 -0.57
CA GLU A 115 7.59 1.93 0.75
C GLU A 115 6.74 0.65 0.79
N ASP A 116 6.01 0.40 -0.30
CA ASP A 116 5.19 -0.80 -0.51
C ASP A 116 6.05 -2.04 -0.70
N THR A 117 7.14 -1.91 -1.45
CA THR A 117 8.19 -2.91 -1.63
C THR A 117 8.78 -3.27 -0.26
N GLU A 118 9.17 -2.28 0.54
CA GLU A 118 9.70 -2.50 1.89
C GLU A 118 8.70 -3.24 2.78
N PHE A 119 7.45 -2.79 2.78
CA PHE A 119 6.38 -3.37 3.59
C PHE A 119 6.14 -4.84 3.22
N CYS A 120 6.09 -5.15 1.92
CA CYS A 120 5.96 -6.52 1.41
C CYS A 120 7.16 -7.40 1.81
N LEU A 121 8.39 -6.90 1.66
CA LEU A 121 9.59 -7.63 2.07
C LEU A 121 9.64 -7.88 3.58
N ASN A 122 9.24 -6.89 4.39
CA ASN A 122 9.09 -7.04 5.83
C ASN A 122 8.07 -8.14 6.16
N ALA A 123 6.91 -8.14 5.49
CA ALA A 123 5.86 -9.13 5.71
C ALA A 123 6.34 -10.56 5.38
N LEU A 124 6.95 -10.74 4.20
CA LEU A 124 7.54 -12.02 3.80
C LEU A 124 8.61 -12.49 4.79
N SER A 125 9.46 -11.58 5.27
CA SER A 125 10.51 -11.91 6.26
C SER A 125 9.95 -12.40 7.61
N ARG A 126 8.68 -12.10 7.89
CA ARG A 126 7.95 -12.52 9.10
C ARG A 126 6.92 -13.62 8.83
N GLY A 127 7.01 -14.27 7.67
CA GLY A 127 6.17 -15.42 7.32
C GLY A 127 4.72 -15.08 6.97
N LYS A 128 4.43 -13.81 6.64
CA LYS A 128 3.13 -13.40 6.10
C LYS A 128 3.04 -13.81 4.61
N THR A 129 1.82 -13.92 4.10
CA THR A 129 1.56 -14.25 2.69
C THR A 129 1.10 -13.02 1.92
N LEU A 130 1.54 -12.89 0.67
CA LEU A 130 1.07 -11.85 -0.25
C LEU A 130 0.05 -12.46 -1.21
N ASN A 131 -1.15 -11.87 -1.28
CA ASN A 131 -2.22 -12.25 -2.18
C ASN A 131 -2.40 -11.17 -3.24
N GLU A 132 -2.05 -11.52 -4.47
CA GLU A 132 -2.04 -10.57 -5.57
C GLU A 132 -3.42 -10.41 -6.23
N LEU A 133 -3.71 -9.18 -6.62
CA LEU A 133 -4.81 -8.81 -7.50
C LEU A 133 -4.24 -8.28 -8.80
N PRO A 134 -4.86 -8.58 -9.96
CA PRO A 134 -4.42 -8.03 -11.22
C PRO A 134 -4.52 -6.49 -11.17
N ARG A 135 -3.55 -5.78 -11.74
CA ARG A 135 -3.53 -4.30 -11.72
C ARG A 135 -4.80 -3.63 -12.26
N CYS A 136 -5.51 -4.30 -13.17
CA CYS A 136 -6.79 -3.83 -13.73
C CYS A 136 -8.01 -4.08 -12.82
N ALA A 137 -7.82 -4.63 -11.61
CA ALA A 137 -8.89 -4.86 -10.65
C ALA A 137 -9.51 -3.55 -10.12
N VAL A 138 -8.75 -2.46 -10.14
CA VAL A 138 -9.25 -1.10 -9.91
C VAL A 138 -8.94 -0.24 -11.12
N HIS A 139 -9.78 0.75 -11.38
CA HIS A 139 -9.48 1.75 -12.39
C HIS A 139 -8.48 2.76 -11.80
N HIS A 140 -7.42 3.09 -12.54
CA HIS A 140 -6.44 4.10 -12.17
C HIS A 140 -6.57 5.24 -13.18
N GLU A 141 -6.89 6.44 -12.70
CA GLU A 141 -6.96 7.61 -13.55
C GLU A 141 -5.55 8.05 -13.94
N GLU A 142 -5.22 7.97 -15.23
CA GLU A 142 -3.91 8.39 -15.71
C GLU A 142 -3.77 9.91 -15.62
N HIS A 143 -2.95 10.37 -14.69
CA HIS A 143 -2.44 11.74 -14.67
C HIS A 143 -0.94 11.79 -14.97
N GLU A 144 -0.41 12.96 -15.36
CA GLU A 144 1.04 13.16 -15.44
C GLU A 144 1.63 13.12 -14.03
N SER A 145 2.06 11.94 -13.58
CA SER A 145 2.84 11.82 -12.36
C SER A 145 4.30 12.17 -12.67
N PRO A 146 4.94 13.08 -11.93
CA PRO A 146 6.38 13.25 -12.02
C PRO A 146 7.01 11.91 -11.66
N GLY A 147 7.57 11.24 -12.66
CA GLY A 147 8.20 9.93 -12.48
C GLY A 147 9.20 9.95 -11.33
N GLN A 148 9.26 8.83 -10.61
CA GLN A 148 10.15 8.71 -9.47
C GLN A 148 11.61 8.89 -9.92
N GLY A 149 12.34 9.77 -9.25
CA GLY A 149 13.69 10.14 -9.69
C GLY A 149 14.67 8.97 -9.59
N ARG A 150 15.41 8.68 -10.66
CA ARG A 150 16.39 7.56 -10.72
C ARG A 150 17.32 7.47 -9.50
N TRP A 151 17.74 8.61 -8.96
CA TRP A 151 18.59 8.65 -7.76
C TRP A 151 17.89 8.18 -6.50
N ALA A 152 16.60 8.51 -6.34
CA ALA A 152 15.78 8.03 -5.22
C ALA A 152 15.59 6.52 -5.32
N THR A 153 15.26 5.99 -6.50
CA THR A 153 15.17 4.55 -6.76
C THR A 153 16.49 3.84 -6.46
N LEU A 154 17.63 4.32 -6.99
CA LEU A 154 18.95 3.75 -6.72
C LEU A 154 19.25 3.68 -5.21
N ARG A 155 19.05 4.80 -4.51
CA ARG A 155 19.29 4.89 -3.06
C ARG A 155 18.40 3.94 -2.29
N ASN A 156 17.11 3.89 -2.62
CA ASN A 156 16.13 3.06 -1.91
C ASN A 156 16.36 1.58 -2.20
N SER A 157 16.67 1.17 -3.44
CA SER A 157 17.08 -0.20 -3.75
C SER A 157 18.34 -0.62 -2.99
N ALA A 158 19.34 0.24 -2.87
CA ALA A 158 20.55 -0.06 -2.08
C ALA A 158 20.24 -0.21 -0.59
N TYR A 159 19.37 0.65 -0.05
CA TYR A 159 18.87 0.56 1.32
C TYR A 159 18.14 -0.78 1.56
N LEU A 160 17.21 -1.16 0.67
CA LEU A 160 16.45 -2.40 0.77
C LEU A 160 17.35 -3.63 0.60
N ALA A 161 18.33 -3.59 -0.31
CA ALA A 161 19.30 -4.67 -0.50
C ALA A 161 20.19 -4.88 0.75
N ALA A 162 20.53 -3.81 1.47
CA ALA A 162 21.27 -3.91 2.73
C ALA A 162 20.39 -4.46 3.87
N ARG A 163 19.11 -4.05 3.93
CA ARG A 163 18.15 -4.47 4.96
C ARG A 163 17.65 -5.90 4.77
N TYR A 164 17.47 -6.32 3.51
CA TYR A 164 17.00 -7.65 3.13
C TYR A 164 17.98 -8.31 2.14
N PRO A 165 19.18 -8.73 2.60
CA PRO A 165 20.24 -9.24 1.73
C PRO A 165 19.84 -10.40 0.83
N GLN A 166 18.89 -11.23 1.26
CA GLN A 166 18.36 -12.35 0.48
C GLN A 166 17.66 -11.92 -0.83
N TYR A 167 17.12 -10.69 -0.87
CA TYR A 167 16.51 -10.12 -2.07
C TYR A 167 17.45 -9.14 -2.80
N GLY A 168 18.64 -8.88 -2.24
CA GLY A 168 19.59 -7.89 -2.77
C GLY A 168 19.95 -8.07 -4.26
N PRO A 169 20.34 -9.27 -4.73
CA PRO A 169 20.64 -9.47 -6.16
C PRO A 169 19.49 -9.14 -7.09
N TRP A 170 18.26 -9.29 -6.61
CA TRP A 170 17.05 -9.04 -7.36
C TRP A 170 16.63 -7.56 -7.31
N LEU A 171 16.67 -6.93 -6.14
CA LEU A 171 16.44 -5.48 -5.97
C LEU A 171 17.42 -4.60 -6.75
N LEU A 172 18.64 -5.10 -6.97
CA LEU A 172 19.70 -4.37 -7.69
C LEU A 172 19.77 -4.72 -9.19
N ARG A 173 18.93 -5.63 -9.69
CA ARG A 173 19.01 -6.11 -11.08
C ARG A 173 18.76 -5.01 -12.11
N GLU A 174 17.73 -4.20 -11.88
CA GLU A 174 17.36 -3.08 -12.76
C GLU A 174 18.32 -1.89 -12.67
N LEU A 175 19.23 -1.87 -11.68
CA LEU A 175 20.29 -0.85 -11.56
C LEU A 175 21.55 -1.19 -12.35
N LEU A 176 21.66 -2.43 -12.83
CA LEU A 176 22.81 -2.97 -13.54
C LEU A 176 22.61 -3.03 -15.08
N LEU A 177 21.44 -2.60 -15.56
CA LEU A 177 21.09 -2.44 -16.98
C LEU A 177 21.14 -0.96 -17.38
#